data_AF-A0A3E2WWM4-F1
#
_entry.id   AF-A0A3E2WWM4-F1
#
_cell.length_a   1.000
_cell.length_b   1.000
_cell.length_c   1.000
_cell.angle_alpha   90.00
_cell.angle_beta   90.00
_cell.angle_gamma   90.00
#
_symmetry.space_group_name_H-M   'P 1'
#
loop_
_entity.id
_entity.type
_entity.pdbx_description
1 polymer ?
#
loop_
_entity_poly.entity_id
_entity_poly.type
_entity_poly.pdbx_seq_one_letter_code
_entity_poly.pdbx_strand_id
1 'polypeptide(L)'
;MTFYYSMKQMLRSPLKSFLFFLLMGVSAFFLALGGNLWNMSRTAIQEFEKIFTTIGTVEQETKDNGVYGIWDAKMKEYQYFNARTAGERIKEEVLDFEGAGYVHKPRQRPYFGAYVEELYQGVGRTWLLTVEATPLKTETADHSVKMRIVKVLEGAVNEGDYIYVCEHQNPEPRTFEAGKTYIMQLNQYGFTHGVETENSDSGEMEIEYVPSNGTLSTQYTLDGERIYDPINESNEFDEVTEGFYETERGKRWLLAGNMQDYLDHAIPVQPTDSTKLLMPFYQEEVVITEGRDITEEEYQDGAKVCLIPSTLAMLLQKSVGDKLTLPLFYANYRDAPVDNFSTKGSGYGFSFINAQGQPYSVFSEQEYEIAGIYTIKDYGTGSLGIGMYEVVIPWNAVPENSWKDNIVAYGRMQVGNTSFQIPNGTIQQYQELWEKQGVKDLKITFYDKGYTQLREGIEKRKMMSWIFLVSGGVMALMILLFFSSMFITGQQERIAVERLLGRTKGQCSRSILTGILVLAAAGSILGSIAGWKATGAAAKKADAATVFDTSYSNVTTNDTEADIEWASPSIALSVGTGGGLILAAFIISSCYMKENLKKEPLQLLGKIEDV
;
A
#
# COMPACT_ATOMS: atom_id res chain seq x y z
N MET A 1 51.36 41.61 -26.29
CA MET A 1 51.06 42.19 -27.63
C MET A 1 49.94 41.46 -28.39
N THR A 2 49.94 40.14 -28.50
CA THR A 2 48.96 39.36 -29.30
C THR A 2 47.49 39.52 -28.87
N PHE A 3 47.23 39.61 -27.56
CA PHE A 3 45.89 39.81 -27.00
C PHE A 3 45.28 41.18 -27.35
N TYR A 4 46.07 42.26 -27.23
CA TYR A 4 45.66 43.63 -27.55
C TYR A 4 45.20 43.79 -29.01
N TYR A 5 45.94 43.19 -29.96
CA TYR A 5 45.55 43.22 -31.37
C TYR A 5 44.29 42.39 -31.66
N SER A 6 44.07 41.28 -30.95
CA SER A 6 42.86 40.47 -31.06
C SER A 6 41.62 41.22 -30.55
N MET A 7 41.72 41.91 -29.41
CA MET A 7 40.65 42.78 -28.88
C MET A 7 40.32 43.96 -29.80
N LYS A 8 41.34 44.66 -30.31
CA LYS A 8 41.16 45.81 -31.20
C LYS A 8 40.49 45.41 -32.53
N GLN A 9 40.68 44.16 -32.94
CA GLN A 9 40.07 43.56 -34.12
C GLN A 9 38.60 43.19 -33.88
N MET A 10 38.25 42.63 -32.71
CA MET A 10 36.86 42.33 -32.36
C MET A 10 35.96 43.57 -32.39
N LEU A 11 36.51 44.73 -32.02
CA LEU A 11 35.86 46.05 -32.07
C LEU A 11 35.60 46.57 -33.50
N ARG A 12 36.26 46.02 -34.52
CA ARG A 12 36.05 46.40 -35.94
C ARG A 12 34.89 45.67 -36.61
N SER A 13 34.43 44.55 -36.04
CA SER A 13 33.25 43.81 -36.49
C SER A 13 32.27 43.53 -35.33
N PRO A 14 31.76 44.59 -34.67
CA PRO A 14 31.10 44.48 -33.37
C PRO A 14 29.85 43.59 -33.42
N LEU A 15 29.05 43.70 -34.48
CA LEU A 15 27.82 42.91 -34.65
C LEU A 15 28.11 41.40 -34.76
N LYS A 16 29.13 41.02 -35.52
CA LYS A 16 29.52 39.62 -35.76
C LYS A 16 30.07 38.98 -34.48
N SER A 17 30.94 39.70 -33.77
CA SER A 17 31.51 39.25 -32.49
C SER A 17 30.45 39.11 -31.41
N PHE A 18 29.50 40.06 -31.35
CA PHE A 18 28.38 40.02 -30.43
C PHE A 18 27.43 38.85 -30.73
N LEU A 19 27.07 38.65 -32.00
CA LEU A 19 26.20 37.55 -32.43
C LEU A 19 26.84 36.18 -32.13
N PHE A 20 28.14 36.01 -32.38
CA PHE A 20 28.86 34.77 -32.04
C PHE A 20 28.82 34.49 -30.54
N PHE A 21 29.14 35.50 -29.72
CA PHE A 21 29.07 35.39 -28.26
C PHE A 21 27.68 35.03 -27.76
N LEU A 22 26.63 35.70 -28.26
CA LEU A 22 25.25 35.49 -27.83
C LEU A 22 24.76 34.09 -28.21
N LEU A 23 24.97 33.68 -29.47
CA LEU A 23 24.56 32.36 -29.94
C LEU A 23 25.33 31.23 -29.25
N MET A 24 26.63 31.44 -28.97
CA MET A 24 27.43 30.51 -28.17
C MET A 24 26.88 30.39 -26.74
N GLY A 25 26.47 31.52 -26.15
CA GLY A 25 25.82 31.56 -24.85
C GLY A 25 24.49 30.80 -24.82
N VAL A 26 23.65 30.95 -25.85
CA VAL A 26 22.37 30.21 -25.97
C VAL A 26 22.61 28.70 -26.11
N SER A 27 23.61 28.30 -26.91
CA SER A 27 23.97 26.89 -27.06
C SER A 27 24.49 26.30 -25.74
N ALA A 28 25.39 27.01 -25.05
CA ALA A 28 25.87 26.62 -23.72
C ALA A 28 24.75 26.55 -22.69
N PHE A 29 23.79 27.49 -22.74
CA PHE A 29 22.59 27.48 -21.93
C PHE A 29 21.77 26.20 -22.13
N PHE A 30 21.45 25.84 -23.39
CA PHE A 30 20.69 24.62 -23.67
C PHE A 30 21.45 23.34 -23.27
N LEU A 31 22.76 23.27 -23.50
CA LEU A 31 23.56 22.13 -23.10
C LEU A 31 23.64 21.98 -21.57
N ALA A 32 23.85 23.09 -20.84
CA ALA A 32 23.86 23.06 -19.38
C ALA A 32 22.47 22.74 -18.80
N LEU A 33 21.41 23.35 -19.32
CA LEU A 33 20.03 23.08 -18.91
C LEU A 33 19.63 21.62 -19.16
N GLY A 34 19.81 21.15 -20.40
CA GLY A 34 19.49 19.78 -20.78
C GLY A 34 20.31 18.74 -20.04
N GLY A 35 21.61 18.97 -19.86
CA GLY A 35 22.47 18.07 -19.09
C GLY A 35 22.04 17.96 -17.63
N ASN A 36 21.77 19.09 -16.97
CA ASN A 36 21.37 19.07 -15.56
C ASN A 36 19.98 18.47 -15.37
N LEU A 37 19.01 18.81 -16.22
CA LEU A 37 17.68 18.19 -16.18
C LEU A 37 17.76 16.67 -16.37
N TRP A 38 18.59 16.19 -17.31
CA TRP A 38 18.79 14.76 -17.52
C TRP A 38 19.38 14.08 -16.28
N ASN A 39 20.40 14.69 -15.66
CA ASN A 39 21.03 14.15 -14.47
C ASN A 39 20.07 14.09 -13.28
N MET A 40 19.28 15.15 -13.07
CA MET A 40 18.26 15.20 -12.02
C MET A 40 17.18 14.13 -12.24
N SER A 41 16.63 14.03 -13.46
CA SER A 41 15.64 13.01 -13.80
C SER A 41 16.16 11.59 -13.59
N ARG A 42 17.42 11.32 -13.97
CA ARG A 42 18.04 10.01 -13.76
C ARG A 42 18.17 9.66 -12.28
N THR A 43 18.63 10.62 -11.48
CA THR A 43 18.82 10.42 -10.02
C THR A 43 17.47 10.23 -9.33
N ALA A 44 16.46 11.01 -9.71
CA ALA A 44 15.10 10.89 -9.18
C ALA A 44 14.49 9.50 -9.44
N ILE A 45 14.63 8.94 -10.64
CA ILE A 45 14.16 7.57 -10.93
C ILE A 45 14.81 6.55 -9.99
N GLN A 46 16.12 6.66 -9.78
CA GLN A 46 16.87 5.72 -8.94
C GLN A 46 16.46 5.80 -7.46
N GLU A 47 16.15 6.99 -6.96
CA GLU A 47 15.65 7.14 -5.59
C GLU A 47 14.18 6.69 -5.48
N PHE A 48 13.36 6.92 -6.51
CA PHE A 48 11.95 6.51 -6.49
C PHE A 48 11.81 4.99 -6.48
N GLU A 49 12.66 4.29 -7.23
CA GLU A 49 12.68 2.83 -7.20
C GLU A 49 12.97 2.25 -5.82
N LYS A 50 13.65 2.99 -4.93
CA LYS A 50 13.95 2.56 -3.56
C LYS A 50 12.84 2.91 -2.56
N ILE A 51 12.18 4.06 -2.73
CA ILE A 51 11.24 4.60 -1.74
C ILE A 51 9.82 4.08 -1.98
N PHE A 52 9.43 3.92 -3.24
CA PHE A 52 8.08 3.47 -3.59
C PHE A 52 7.96 1.95 -3.54
N THR A 53 6.75 1.47 -3.27
CA THR A 53 6.41 0.06 -3.33
C THR A 53 5.01 -0.06 -3.91
N THR A 54 4.82 -0.99 -4.85
CA THR A 54 3.53 -1.24 -5.48
C THR A 54 2.88 -2.51 -4.91
N ILE A 55 1.77 -2.34 -4.21
CA ILE A 55 0.98 -3.41 -3.59
C ILE A 55 -0.31 -3.62 -4.39
N GLY A 56 -0.67 -4.87 -4.63
CA GLY A 56 -1.97 -5.25 -5.15
C GLY A 56 -2.81 -5.92 -4.06
N THR A 57 -4.05 -5.50 -3.89
CA THR A 57 -5.06 -6.23 -3.08
C THR A 57 -6.09 -6.88 -4.00
N VAL A 58 -6.68 -7.99 -3.54
CA VAL A 58 -7.61 -8.78 -4.35
C VAL A 58 -8.92 -8.98 -3.59
N GLU A 59 -10.03 -8.72 -4.28
CA GLU A 59 -11.38 -8.97 -3.79
C GLU A 59 -12.13 -9.81 -4.81
N GLN A 60 -12.82 -10.85 -4.36
CA GLN A 60 -13.76 -11.57 -5.22
C GLN A 60 -15.12 -10.85 -5.24
N GLU A 61 -15.53 -10.39 -6.42
CA GLU A 61 -16.76 -9.61 -6.60
C GLU A 61 -18.01 -10.41 -6.24
N THR A 62 -18.91 -9.77 -5.51
CA THR A 62 -20.25 -10.29 -5.26
C THR A 62 -21.20 -9.87 -6.37
N LYS A 63 -21.99 -10.82 -6.88
CA LYS A 63 -23.05 -10.51 -7.85
C LYS A 63 -24.36 -10.26 -7.11
N ASP A 64 -25.13 -9.31 -7.61
CA ASP A 64 -26.51 -9.15 -7.19
C ASP A 64 -27.31 -10.35 -7.73
N ASN A 65 -27.70 -11.23 -6.84
CA ASN A 65 -28.37 -12.48 -7.17
C ASN A 65 -29.84 -12.45 -6.73
N GLY A 66 -30.41 -11.25 -6.64
CA GLY A 66 -31.83 -11.04 -6.37
C GLY A 66 -32.10 -10.61 -4.94
N VAL A 67 -33.31 -10.89 -4.47
CA VAL A 67 -33.79 -10.42 -3.18
C VAL A 67 -34.18 -11.63 -2.35
N TYR A 68 -33.74 -11.67 -1.09
CA TYR A 68 -34.13 -12.70 -0.12
C TYR A 68 -35.02 -12.08 0.96
N GLY A 69 -35.99 -12.87 1.43
CA GLY A 69 -36.88 -12.47 2.51
C GLY A 69 -36.37 -13.01 3.85
N ILE A 70 -36.28 -12.15 4.85
CA ILE A 70 -36.15 -12.56 6.27
C ILE A 70 -37.51 -12.29 6.92
N TRP A 71 -38.07 -13.27 7.61
CA TRP A 71 -39.30 -13.07 8.37
C TRP A 71 -39.06 -12.09 9.53
N ASP A 72 -39.99 -11.17 9.77
CA ASP A 72 -39.98 -10.27 10.91
C ASP A 72 -41.23 -10.55 11.77
N ALA A 73 -41.04 -11.11 12.96
CA ALA A 73 -42.12 -11.49 13.86
C ALA A 73 -42.94 -10.28 14.35
N LYS A 74 -42.31 -9.11 14.50
CA LYS A 74 -42.99 -7.89 14.95
C LYS A 74 -43.94 -7.33 13.88
N MET A 75 -43.49 -7.33 12.63
CA MET A 75 -44.29 -6.85 11.49
C MET A 75 -45.22 -7.94 10.92
N LYS A 76 -44.94 -9.21 11.22
CA LYS A 76 -45.62 -10.39 10.65
C LYS A 76 -45.57 -10.44 9.13
N GLU A 77 -44.44 -10.02 8.57
CA GLU A 77 -44.19 -10.01 7.13
C GLU A 77 -42.72 -10.32 6.82
N TYR A 78 -42.43 -10.65 5.56
CA TYR A 78 -41.06 -10.79 5.10
C TYR A 78 -40.47 -9.43 4.75
N GLN A 79 -39.34 -9.11 5.37
CA GLN A 79 -38.48 -8.02 4.95
C GLN A 79 -37.53 -8.49 3.87
N TYR A 80 -37.47 -7.73 2.79
CA TYR A 80 -36.77 -8.10 1.58
C TYR A 80 -35.45 -7.35 1.46
N PHE A 81 -34.35 -8.09 1.37
CA PHE A 81 -32.98 -7.57 1.29
C PHE A 81 -32.31 -8.03 0.01
N ASN A 82 -31.43 -7.20 -0.56
CA ASN A 82 -30.66 -7.59 -1.73
C ASN A 82 -29.63 -8.66 -1.35
N ALA A 83 -29.75 -9.84 -1.95
CA ALA A 83 -28.79 -10.93 -1.82
C ALA A 83 -27.60 -10.62 -2.72
N ARG A 84 -26.48 -10.22 -2.12
CA ARG A 84 -25.19 -10.24 -2.81
C ARG A 84 -24.53 -11.59 -2.55
N THR A 85 -24.57 -12.48 -3.53
CA THR A 85 -23.81 -13.74 -3.46
C THR A 85 -22.74 -13.70 -4.53
N ALA A 86 -21.49 -13.85 -4.10
CA ALA A 86 -20.40 -14.04 -5.05
C ALA A 86 -20.52 -15.44 -5.70
N GLY A 87 -19.89 -15.64 -6.87
CA GLY A 87 -19.95 -16.89 -7.65
C GLY A 87 -19.34 -18.13 -6.96
N GLU A 88 -18.81 -19.10 -7.69
CA GLU A 88 -17.99 -20.14 -7.05
C GLU A 88 -16.70 -19.53 -6.46
N ARG A 89 -16.18 -20.10 -5.36
CA ARG A 89 -14.94 -19.61 -4.75
C ARG A 89 -13.79 -19.79 -5.75
N ILE A 90 -13.07 -18.71 -6.02
CA ILE A 90 -11.87 -18.75 -6.86
C ILE A 90 -10.68 -18.98 -5.93
N LYS A 91 -9.84 -19.98 -6.23
CA LYS A 91 -8.67 -20.28 -5.43
C LYS A 91 -7.52 -19.29 -5.75
N GLU A 92 -6.63 -19.05 -4.79
CA GLU A 92 -5.57 -18.03 -4.90
C GLU A 92 -4.53 -18.34 -5.99
N GLU A 93 -4.37 -19.61 -6.40
CA GLU A 93 -3.33 -20.02 -7.35
C GLU A 93 -3.56 -19.43 -8.75
N VAL A 94 -4.78 -18.97 -9.06
CA VAL A 94 -5.04 -18.26 -10.32
C VAL A 94 -4.27 -16.94 -10.43
N LEU A 95 -3.85 -16.38 -9.28
CA LEU A 95 -3.06 -15.16 -9.22
C LEU A 95 -1.58 -15.44 -9.52
N ASP A 96 -1.05 -16.64 -9.29
CA ASP A 96 0.37 -16.94 -9.56
C ASP A 96 0.58 -17.39 -11.02
N PHE A 97 0.75 -16.41 -11.92
CA PHE A 97 0.95 -16.66 -13.36
C PHE A 97 2.31 -16.16 -13.88
N GLU A 98 2.77 -16.78 -14.96
CA GLU A 98 4.07 -16.49 -15.58
C GLU A 98 4.14 -15.04 -16.09
N GLY A 99 5.27 -14.37 -15.82
CA GLY A 99 5.55 -13.01 -16.29
C GLY A 99 5.01 -11.89 -15.40
N ALA A 100 4.25 -12.20 -14.34
CA ALA A 100 3.78 -11.20 -13.36
C ALA A 100 4.93 -10.50 -12.61
N GLY A 101 6.08 -11.18 -12.45
CA GLY A 101 7.30 -10.60 -11.90
C GLY A 101 7.22 -10.25 -10.41
N TYR A 102 6.40 -10.98 -9.63
CA TYR A 102 6.18 -10.74 -8.20
C TYR A 102 7.47 -10.52 -7.40
N VAL A 103 7.43 -9.53 -6.50
CA VAL A 103 8.40 -9.39 -5.41
C VAL A 103 7.98 -10.27 -4.24
N HIS A 104 6.72 -10.13 -3.82
CA HIS A 104 6.04 -11.09 -2.94
C HIS A 104 4.82 -11.64 -3.67
N LYS A 105 4.68 -12.97 -3.64
CA LYS A 105 3.61 -13.68 -4.32
C LYS A 105 2.24 -13.40 -3.68
N PRO A 106 1.14 -13.53 -4.45
CA PRO A 106 -0.21 -13.46 -3.91
C PRO A 106 -0.48 -14.58 -2.92
N ARG A 107 -1.18 -14.20 -1.84
CA ARG A 107 -1.59 -15.11 -0.78
C ARG A 107 -2.84 -14.59 -0.08
N GLN A 108 -3.85 -15.43 0.08
CA GLN A 108 -4.97 -15.30 0.98
C GLN A 108 -4.51 -15.80 2.36
N ARG A 109 -4.18 -14.86 3.24
CA ARG A 109 -3.67 -15.16 4.59
C ARG A 109 -4.83 -15.37 5.55
N PRO A 110 -4.81 -16.41 6.40
CA PRO A 110 -5.61 -16.38 7.61
C PRO A 110 -4.99 -15.41 8.61
N TYR A 111 -5.79 -14.97 9.57
CA TYR A 111 -5.25 -14.61 10.88
C TYR A 111 -5.44 -15.78 11.83
N PHE A 112 -4.56 -15.91 12.82
CA PHE A 112 -4.66 -16.89 13.88
C PHE A 112 -5.19 -16.26 15.17
N GLY A 113 -5.88 -17.05 15.99
CA GLY A 113 -6.15 -16.66 17.37
C GLY A 113 -5.07 -17.20 18.31
N ALA A 114 -4.54 -16.34 19.16
CA ALA A 114 -3.68 -16.72 20.28
C ALA A 114 -4.38 -16.50 21.61
N TYR A 115 -4.24 -17.45 22.54
CA TYR A 115 -4.79 -17.33 23.89
C TYR A 115 -3.81 -16.57 24.80
N VAL A 116 -4.30 -15.54 25.49
CA VAL A 116 -3.55 -14.68 26.42
C VAL A 116 -4.31 -14.59 27.74
N GLU A 117 -3.76 -15.21 28.79
CA GLU A 117 -4.40 -15.31 30.11
C GLU A 117 -4.64 -13.92 30.74
N GLU A 118 -3.75 -12.95 30.50
CA GLU A 118 -3.82 -11.63 31.12
C GLU A 118 -4.85 -10.67 30.48
N LEU A 119 -5.53 -11.06 29.41
CA LEU A 119 -6.48 -10.21 28.66
C LEU A 119 -7.86 -10.08 29.35
N TYR A 120 -8.15 -10.94 30.32
CA TYR A 120 -9.48 -11.08 30.92
C TYR A 120 -10.00 -9.78 31.55
N GLN A 121 -11.14 -9.28 31.05
CA GLN A 121 -11.81 -8.12 31.63
C GLN A 121 -12.82 -8.48 32.74
N GLY A 122 -13.14 -9.77 32.93
CA GLY A 122 -13.98 -10.23 34.04
C GLY A 122 -15.43 -9.79 34.04
N VAL A 123 -15.93 -9.28 32.92
CA VAL A 123 -17.32 -8.86 32.78
C VAL A 123 -17.92 -9.65 31.63
N GLY A 124 -18.83 -10.58 31.96
CA GLY A 124 -19.66 -11.23 30.94
C GLY A 124 -20.38 -10.19 30.08
N ARG A 125 -20.63 -10.49 28.82
CA ARG A 125 -21.28 -9.53 27.92
C ARG A 125 -22.80 -9.70 28.01
N THR A 126 -23.54 -8.62 27.78
CA THR A 126 -25.01 -8.67 27.77
C THR A 126 -25.57 -9.04 26.39
N TRP A 127 -24.78 -8.89 25.33
CA TRP A 127 -25.25 -9.14 23.96
C TRP A 127 -25.23 -10.62 23.57
N LEU A 128 -24.49 -11.45 24.29
CA LEU A 128 -24.46 -12.91 24.15
C LEU A 128 -24.65 -13.53 25.53
N LEU A 129 -25.65 -14.39 25.68
CA LEU A 129 -25.91 -15.11 26.93
C LEU A 129 -25.95 -16.61 26.65
N THR A 130 -25.52 -17.43 27.59
CA THR A 130 -25.79 -18.86 27.58
C THR A 130 -26.45 -19.22 28.91
N VAL A 131 -27.75 -19.55 28.87
CA VAL A 131 -28.58 -19.69 30.08
C VAL A 131 -29.51 -20.87 29.99
N GLU A 132 -29.89 -21.39 31.15
CA GLU A 132 -31.11 -22.18 31.30
C GLU A 132 -32.25 -21.24 31.72
N ALA A 133 -33.39 -21.30 31.03
CA ALA A 133 -34.55 -20.48 31.33
C ALA A 133 -35.87 -21.25 31.23
N THR A 134 -36.83 -20.86 32.07
CA THR A 134 -38.18 -21.45 32.13
C THR A 134 -39.21 -20.39 31.72
N PRO A 135 -40.10 -20.67 30.77
CA PRO A 135 -41.17 -19.74 30.40
C PRO A 135 -42.20 -19.63 31.53
N LEU A 136 -42.75 -18.43 31.73
CA LEU A 136 -43.77 -18.20 32.76
C LEU A 136 -45.13 -18.83 32.41
N LYS A 137 -45.44 -18.93 31.12
CA LYS A 137 -46.66 -19.52 30.57
C LYS A 137 -46.30 -20.28 29.29
N THR A 138 -47.16 -21.21 28.89
CA THR A 138 -47.01 -21.89 27.60
C THR A 138 -47.35 -20.92 26.48
N GLU A 139 -46.36 -20.51 25.71
CA GLU A 139 -46.48 -19.45 24.69
C GLU A 139 -45.65 -19.79 23.45
N THR A 140 -46.15 -19.42 22.28
CA THR A 140 -45.43 -19.53 21.01
C THR A 140 -44.48 -18.35 20.86
N ALA A 141 -43.25 -18.60 20.41
CA ALA A 141 -42.20 -17.59 20.29
C ALA A 141 -42.35 -16.66 19.06
N ASP A 142 -43.59 -16.40 18.61
CA ASP A 142 -43.93 -15.43 17.55
C ASP A 142 -43.95 -13.97 18.06
N HIS A 143 -43.68 -13.80 19.35
CA HIS A 143 -43.48 -12.55 20.06
C HIS A 143 -42.48 -12.76 21.20
N SER A 144 -42.17 -11.70 21.95
CA SER A 144 -41.25 -11.76 23.08
C SER A 144 -41.82 -12.55 24.27
N VAL A 145 -41.36 -13.79 24.46
CA VAL A 145 -41.78 -14.68 25.56
C VAL A 145 -40.97 -14.37 26.82
N LYS A 146 -41.65 -14.00 27.91
CA LYS A 146 -41.00 -13.74 29.20
C LYS A 146 -40.59 -15.05 29.87
N MET A 147 -39.28 -15.20 30.11
CA MET A 147 -38.68 -16.36 30.75
C MET A 147 -37.92 -15.96 32.00
N ARG A 148 -37.92 -16.85 33.00
CA ARG A 148 -37.09 -16.70 34.20
C ARG A 148 -35.81 -17.49 34.02
N ILE A 149 -34.67 -16.85 34.24
CA ILE A 149 -33.36 -17.51 34.25
C ILE A 149 -33.28 -18.40 35.49
N VAL A 150 -32.99 -19.69 35.28
CA VAL A 150 -32.79 -20.66 36.37
C VAL A 150 -31.33 -21.00 36.60
N LYS A 151 -30.49 -20.86 35.57
CA LYS A 151 -29.04 -21.05 35.66
C LYS A 151 -28.33 -20.19 34.61
N VAL A 152 -27.22 -19.57 35.00
CA VAL A 152 -26.35 -18.83 34.08
C VAL A 152 -25.10 -19.66 33.82
N LEU A 153 -24.85 -20.01 32.55
CA LEU A 153 -23.55 -20.55 32.16
C LEU A 153 -22.63 -19.40 31.75
N GLU A 154 -23.16 -18.40 31.04
CA GLU A 154 -22.38 -17.27 30.54
C GLU A 154 -23.23 -16.00 30.33
N GLY A 155 -22.61 -14.83 30.51
CA GLY A 155 -23.20 -13.52 30.24
C GLY A 155 -23.43 -12.67 31.49
N ALA A 156 -23.65 -11.37 31.31
CA ALA A 156 -23.90 -10.42 32.41
C ALA A 156 -25.38 -10.37 32.83
N VAL A 157 -25.86 -11.49 33.38
CA VAL A 157 -27.21 -11.66 33.96
C VAL A 157 -27.13 -12.50 35.23
N ASN A 158 -28.16 -12.47 36.08
CA ASN A 158 -28.20 -13.25 37.31
C ASN A 158 -29.27 -14.34 37.28
N GLU A 159 -29.04 -15.40 38.06
CA GLU A 159 -30.08 -16.38 38.32
C GLU A 159 -31.29 -15.72 39.00
N GLY A 160 -32.49 -16.02 38.48
CA GLY A 160 -33.74 -15.41 38.93
C GLY A 160 -34.16 -14.17 38.15
N ASP A 161 -33.28 -13.57 37.35
CA ASP A 161 -33.63 -12.46 36.44
C ASP A 161 -34.63 -12.92 35.36
N TYR A 162 -35.32 -11.96 34.76
CA TYR A 162 -36.23 -12.19 33.63
C TYR A 162 -35.61 -11.72 32.32
N ILE A 163 -35.81 -12.52 31.27
CA ILE A 163 -35.41 -12.21 29.90
C ILE A 163 -36.58 -12.43 28.95
N TYR A 164 -36.49 -11.86 27.76
CA TYR A 164 -37.48 -12.01 26.71
C TYR A 164 -36.86 -12.67 25.50
N VAL A 165 -37.45 -13.80 25.09
CA VAL A 165 -36.93 -14.63 24.00
C VAL A 165 -37.96 -14.69 22.87
N CYS A 166 -37.52 -14.47 21.64
CA CYS A 166 -38.35 -14.60 20.45
C CYS A 166 -37.59 -15.35 19.35
N GLU A 167 -38.27 -16.19 18.58
CA GLU A 167 -37.71 -16.70 17.33
C GLU A 167 -37.98 -15.71 16.20
N HIS A 168 -37.41 -14.50 16.32
CA HIS A 168 -37.82 -13.32 15.57
C HIS A 168 -37.80 -13.50 14.04
N GLN A 169 -36.87 -14.33 13.54
CA GLN A 169 -36.67 -14.59 12.12
C GLN A 169 -37.24 -15.94 11.65
N ASN A 170 -37.93 -16.68 12.52
CA ASN A 170 -38.56 -17.95 12.19
C ASN A 170 -40.04 -17.73 11.84
N PRO A 171 -40.49 -18.02 10.59
CA PRO A 171 -41.90 -17.91 10.21
C PRO A 171 -42.80 -18.97 10.86
N GLU A 172 -42.20 -20.05 11.37
CA GLU A 172 -42.88 -21.14 12.10
C GLU A 172 -42.26 -21.31 13.49
N PRO A 173 -42.42 -20.30 14.38
CA PRO A 173 -41.78 -20.30 15.70
C PRO A 173 -42.33 -21.41 16.60
N ARG A 174 -41.46 -21.97 17.42
CA ARG A 174 -41.79 -23.07 18.35
C ARG A 174 -42.49 -22.54 19.60
N THR A 175 -43.19 -23.45 20.27
CA THR A 175 -43.86 -23.19 21.55
C THR A 175 -42.96 -23.59 22.71
N PHE A 176 -42.77 -22.68 23.65
CA PHE A 176 -42.15 -22.96 24.94
C PHE A 176 -43.25 -23.36 25.93
N GLU A 177 -43.09 -24.51 26.61
CA GLU A 177 -44.10 -25.03 27.53
C GLU A 177 -43.79 -24.62 28.98
N ALA A 178 -44.80 -24.11 29.69
CA ALA A 178 -44.68 -23.82 31.11
C ALA A 178 -44.27 -25.06 31.92
N GLY A 179 -43.35 -24.87 32.86
CA GLY A 179 -42.84 -25.95 33.72
C GLY A 179 -41.66 -26.73 33.13
N LYS A 180 -41.26 -26.46 31.88
CA LYS A 180 -40.03 -26.98 31.29
C LYS A 180 -38.90 -25.97 31.35
N THR A 181 -37.67 -26.47 31.38
CA THR A 181 -36.45 -25.64 31.34
C THR A 181 -35.75 -25.88 30.02
N TYR A 182 -35.31 -24.80 29.38
CA TYR A 182 -34.61 -24.84 28.11
C TYR A 182 -33.22 -24.23 28.26
N ILE A 183 -32.21 -24.87 27.68
CA ILE A 183 -30.87 -24.29 27.53
C ILE A 183 -30.75 -23.63 26.17
N MET A 184 -30.28 -22.38 26.16
CA MET A 184 -30.21 -21.52 24.99
C MET A 184 -28.91 -20.71 25.01
N GLN A 185 -28.30 -20.55 23.84
CA GLN A 185 -27.44 -19.39 23.59
C GLN A 185 -28.30 -18.31 22.95
N LEU A 186 -28.18 -17.09 23.43
CA LEU A 186 -29.07 -15.98 23.12
C LEU A 186 -28.26 -14.79 22.64
N ASN A 187 -28.60 -14.25 21.48
CA ASN A 187 -28.07 -12.99 20.99
C ASN A 187 -29.08 -11.86 21.21
N GLN A 188 -28.60 -10.71 21.66
CA GLN A 188 -29.40 -9.50 21.70
C GLN A 188 -29.77 -9.10 20.26
N TYR A 189 -31.07 -8.94 19.99
CA TYR A 189 -31.58 -8.64 18.65
C TYR A 189 -32.19 -7.25 18.56
N GLY A 190 -33.04 -6.90 19.51
CA GLY A 190 -33.79 -5.65 19.45
C GLY A 190 -34.57 -5.39 20.73
N PHE A 191 -35.76 -4.85 20.57
CA PHE A 191 -36.65 -4.51 21.67
C PHE A 191 -37.87 -5.40 21.69
N THR A 192 -38.40 -5.65 22.89
CA THR A 192 -39.57 -6.50 23.10
C THR A 192 -40.77 -6.06 22.27
N HIS A 193 -41.54 -7.02 21.76
CA HIS A 193 -42.79 -6.80 21.05
C HIS A 193 -43.83 -7.88 21.39
N GLY A 194 -45.11 -7.53 21.25
CA GLY A 194 -46.23 -8.44 21.50
C GLY A 194 -46.46 -8.81 22.98
N VAL A 195 -45.78 -8.15 23.92
CA VAL A 195 -45.91 -8.37 25.37
C VAL A 195 -45.95 -7.03 26.12
N GLU A 196 -46.76 -6.95 27.18
CA GLU A 196 -46.69 -5.83 28.15
C GLU A 196 -45.53 -6.07 29.12
N THR A 197 -44.60 -5.12 29.17
CA THR A 197 -43.44 -5.11 30.06
C THR A 197 -43.69 -4.24 31.28
N GLU A 198 -42.89 -4.42 32.34
CA GLU A 198 -43.01 -3.62 33.57
C GLU A 198 -42.75 -2.12 33.31
N ASN A 199 -42.03 -1.84 32.23
CA ASN A 199 -41.65 -0.50 31.79
C ASN A 199 -42.51 0.03 30.62
N SER A 200 -43.58 -0.66 30.24
CA SER A 200 -44.43 -0.24 29.11
C SER A 200 -45.06 1.14 29.33
N ASP A 201 -45.36 1.50 30.59
CA ASP A 201 -45.95 2.80 30.95
C ASP A 201 -44.92 3.94 31.01
N SER A 202 -43.63 3.63 31.25
CA SER A 202 -42.53 4.62 31.26
C SER A 202 -41.99 4.91 29.86
N GLY A 203 -42.33 4.08 28.88
CA GLY A 203 -41.78 4.13 27.52
C GLY A 203 -40.35 3.60 27.41
N GLU A 204 -39.80 3.02 28.49
CA GLU A 204 -38.50 2.35 28.45
C GLU A 204 -38.67 0.97 27.78
N MET A 205 -37.84 0.72 26.76
CA MET A 205 -37.90 -0.52 25.97
C MET A 205 -37.01 -1.58 26.58
N GLU A 206 -37.54 -2.80 26.76
CA GLU A 206 -36.77 -3.95 27.23
C GLU A 206 -36.13 -4.69 26.06
N ILE A 207 -35.01 -5.37 26.34
CA ILE A 207 -34.23 -6.08 25.32
C ILE A 207 -34.88 -7.42 24.98
N GLU A 208 -34.99 -7.69 23.67
CA GLU A 208 -35.36 -8.98 23.12
C GLU A 208 -34.11 -9.76 22.69
N TYR A 209 -34.10 -11.04 23.06
CA TYR A 209 -33.08 -12.00 22.66
C TYR A 209 -33.62 -13.02 21.67
N VAL A 210 -32.75 -13.46 20.75
CA VAL A 210 -33.05 -14.53 19.79
C VAL A 210 -32.13 -15.74 20.05
N PRO A 211 -32.66 -16.98 20.05
CA PRO A 211 -31.83 -18.17 20.13
C PRO A 211 -30.84 -18.26 18.96
N SER A 212 -29.59 -18.59 19.28
CA SER A 212 -28.54 -18.91 18.31
C SER A 212 -28.01 -20.31 18.53
N ASN A 213 -27.55 -20.95 17.46
CA ASN A 213 -26.97 -22.28 17.56
C ASN A 213 -25.50 -22.24 18.00
N GLY A 214 -25.27 -21.95 19.29
CA GLY A 214 -23.93 -21.87 19.89
C GLY A 214 -23.17 -23.20 19.96
N THR A 215 -23.87 -24.32 19.75
CA THR A 215 -23.25 -25.65 19.75
C THR A 215 -22.71 -26.06 18.38
N LEU A 216 -23.02 -25.33 17.30
CA LEU A 216 -22.67 -25.69 15.93
C LEU A 216 -21.19 -25.53 15.65
N SER A 217 -20.57 -26.58 15.12
CA SER A 217 -19.20 -26.44 14.64
C SER A 217 -19.17 -25.62 13.36
N THR A 218 -18.20 -24.71 13.29
CA THR A 218 -17.87 -23.98 12.06
C THR A 218 -16.64 -24.45 11.31
N GLN A 219 -16.15 -25.66 11.61
CA GLN A 219 -14.87 -26.15 11.11
C GLN A 219 -14.81 -26.33 9.58
N TYR A 220 -13.70 -25.93 8.96
CA TYR A 220 -13.42 -26.12 7.54
C TYR A 220 -12.15 -26.94 7.31
N THR A 221 -12.02 -27.51 6.12
CA THR A 221 -10.76 -28.06 5.60
C THR A 221 -9.88 -26.94 5.03
N LEU A 222 -8.60 -27.24 4.75
CA LEU A 222 -7.69 -26.33 4.02
C LEU A 222 -8.18 -25.99 2.61
N ASP A 223 -8.98 -26.86 2.00
CA ASP A 223 -9.62 -26.62 0.70
C ASP A 223 -10.89 -25.75 0.82
N GLY A 224 -11.23 -25.27 2.02
CA GLY A 224 -12.39 -24.42 2.25
C GLY A 224 -13.73 -25.15 2.21
N GLU A 225 -13.73 -26.47 2.37
CA GLU A 225 -14.94 -27.28 2.47
C GLU A 225 -15.41 -27.35 3.92
N ARG A 226 -16.71 -27.16 4.15
CA ARG A 226 -17.30 -27.24 5.50
C ARG A 226 -17.28 -28.69 5.98
N ILE A 227 -16.72 -28.93 7.17
CA ILE A 227 -16.75 -30.25 7.79
C ILE A 227 -18.14 -30.46 8.40
N TYR A 228 -18.76 -31.58 8.05
CA TYR A 228 -20.08 -31.96 8.53
C TYR A 228 -20.04 -32.30 10.03
N ASP A 229 -20.99 -31.75 10.78
CA ASP A 229 -21.13 -31.90 12.24
C ASP A 229 -22.34 -32.80 12.55
N PRO A 230 -22.15 -34.12 12.71
CA PRO A 230 -23.25 -35.09 12.85
C PRO A 230 -24.02 -34.93 14.17
N ILE A 231 -23.45 -34.23 15.16
CA ILE A 231 -24.02 -34.10 16.51
C ILE A 231 -25.02 -32.94 16.58
N ASN A 232 -24.97 -31.98 15.64
CA ASN A 232 -25.75 -30.75 15.72
C ASN A 232 -26.69 -30.50 14.53
N GLU A 233 -27.34 -31.54 14.03
CA GLU A 233 -28.21 -31.41 12.86
C GLU A 233 -29.46 -30.55 13.07
N SER A 234 -29.93 -30.30 14.31
CA SER A 234 -31.27 -29.71 14.47
C SER A 234 -31.58 -29.28 15.89
N ASN A 235 -31.23 -28.05 16.28
CA ASN A 235 -31.97 -27.16 17.22
C ASN A 235 -31.04 -26.10 17.83
N GLU A 236 -31.52 -24.85 17.87
CA GLU A 236 -30.90 -23.69 18.52
C GLU A 236 -30.96 -23.77 20.06
N PHE A 237 -31.80 -24.66 20.60
CA PHE A 237 -32.01 -24.85 22.04
C PHE A 237 -32.49 -26.26 22.38
N ASP A 238 -32.32 -26.68 23.62
CA ASP A 238 -32.69 -28.03 24.08
C ASP A 238 -33.46 -27.99 25.41
N GLU A 239 -34.38 -28.94 25.61
CA GLU A 239 -35.03 -29.16 26.91
C GLU A 239 -34.05 -29.80 27.89
N VAL A 240 -33.86 -29.18 29.05
CA VAL A 240 -33.00 -29.69 30.12
C VAL A 240 -33.77 -30.72 30.95
N THR A 241 -33.43 -31.99 30.74
CA THR A 241 -34.01 -33.13 31.46
C THR A 241 -33.02 -33.73 32.47
N GLU A 242 -33.49 -34.62 33.35
CA GLU A 242 -32.62 -35.30 34.30
C GLU A 242 -31.49 -36.07 33.58
N GLY A 243 -30.24 -35.83 33.98
CA GLY A 243 -29.06 -36.42 33.34
C GLY A 243 -28.64 -35.77 32.01
N PHE A 244 -29.25 -34.65 31.61
CA PHE A 244 -28.93 -33.96 30.35
C PHE A 244 -27.43 -33.70 30.17
N TYR A 245 -26.74 -33.21 31.20
CA TYR A 245 -25.31 -32.89 31.16
C TYR A 245 -24.37 -34.12 31.07
N GLU A 246 -24.89 -35.32 31.29
CA GLU A 246 -24.13 -36.56 31.09
C GLU A 246 -24.12 -37.00 29.61
N THR A 247 -25.05 -36.46 28.81
CA THR A 247 -25.12 -36.71 27.37
C THR A 247 -24.07 -35.92 26.61
N GLU A 248 -23.69 -36.38 25.42
CA GLU A 248 -22.77 -35.64 24.53
C GLU A 248 -23.34 -34.26 24.14
N ARG A 249 -24.67 -34.14 24.04
CA ARG A 249 -25.35 -32.87 23.77
C ARG A 249 -25.19 -31.88 24.93
N GLY A 250 -25.43 -32.33 26.16
CA GLY A 250 -25.31 -31.49 27.35
C GLY A 250 -23.87 -31.05 27.62
N LYS A 251 -22.89 -31.93 27.44
CA LYS A 251 -21.45 -31.56 27.52
C LYS A 251 -21.09 -30.47 26.50
N ARG A 252 -21.66 -30.55 25.30
CA ARG A 252 -21.43 -29.55 24.24
C ARG A 252 -22.01 -28.18 24.58
N TRP A 253 -23.14 -28.14 25.28
CA TRP A 253 -23.68 -26.90 25.85
C TRP A 253 -22.80 -26.30 26.95
N LEU A 254 -22.19 -27.13 27.79
CA LEU A 254 -21.20 -26.64 28.77
C LEU A 254 -20.00 -26.00 28.08
N LEU A 255 -19.55 -26.55 26.94
CA LEU A 255 -18.50 -25.92 26.13
C LEU A 255 -18.96 -24.59 25.51
N ALA A 256 -20.17 -24.55 24.95
CA ALA A 256 -20.73 -23.33 24.37
C ALA A 256 -20.88 -22.20 25.41
N GLY A 257 -21.13 -22.55 26.68
CA GLY A 257 -21.18 -21.64 27.81
C GLY A 257 -19.83 -21.08 28.28
N ASN A 258 -18.73 -21.38 27.60
CA ASN A 258 -17.41 -20.76 27.85
C ASN A 258 -16.92 -19.92 26.66
N MET A 259 -17.76 -19.67 25.65
CA MET A 259 -17.35 -19.02 24.40
C MET A 259 -16.80 -17.61 24.61
N GLN A 260 -17.48 -16.76 25.37
CA GLN A 260 -17.02 -15.40 25.70
C GLN A 260 -15.71 -15.41 26.47
N ASP A 261 -15.50 -16.39 27.36
CA ASP A 261 -14.22 -16.54 28.05
C ASP A 261 -13.08 -16.73 27.04
N TYR A 262 -13.21 -17.69 26.11
CA TYR A 262 -12.23 -17.87 25.03
C TYR A 262 -12.03 -16.60 24.19
N LEU A 263 -13.10 -15.84 23.93
CA LEU A 263 -13.06 -14.61 23.15
C LEU A 263 -12.36 -13.46 23.86
N ASP A 264 -12.56 -13.33 25.16
CA ASP A 264 -11.96 -12.30 26.00
C ASP A 264 -10.48 -12.57 26.27
N HIS A 265 -10.01 -13.79 25.99
CA HIS A 265 -8.61 -14.19 26.04
C HIS A 265 -7.93 -14.28 24.66
N ALA A 266 -8.67 -14.11 23.56
CA ALA A 266 -8.10 -14.23 22.23
C ALA A 266 -7.52 -12.89 21.74
N ILE A 267 -6.32 -12.94 21.14
CA ILE A 267 -5.79 -11.85 20.31
C ILE A 267 -5.57 -12.34 18.87
N PRO A 268 -5.71 -11.47 17.86
CA PRO A 268 -5.39 -11.84 16.50
C PRO A 268 -3.87 -11.85 16.28
N VAL A 269 -3.37 -12.86 15.57
CA VAL A 269 -1.98 -12.99 15.14
C VAL A 269 -1.96 -13.06 13.62
N GLN A 270 -1.31 -12.08 12.98
CA GLN A 270 -1.26 -11.92 11.54
C GLN A 270 0.09 -12.42 11.00
N PRO A 271 0.15 -13.63 10.43
CA PRO A 271 1.32 -14.09 9.71
C PRO A 271 1.46 -13.34 8.37
N THR A 272 2.67 -12.86 8.04
CA THR A 272 2.93 -12.17 6.77
C THR A 272 4.36 -12.40 6.27
N ASP A 273 4.58 -12.19 4.97
CA ASP A 273 5.91 -12.18 4.34
C ASP A 273 6.56 -10.78 4.41
N SER A 274 5.78 -9.73 4.72
CA SER A 274 6.26 -8.37 4.95
C SER A 274 5.16 -7.50 5.57
N THR A 275 5.50 -6.53 6.42
CA THR A 275 4.56 -5.48 6.87
C THR A 275 3.97 -4.69 5.69
N LYS A 276 4.71 -4.54 4.58
CA LYS A 276 4.24 -3.83 3.39
C LYS A 276 3.01 -4.47 2.74
N LEU A 277 2.75 -5.75 3.01
CA LEU A 277 1.56 -6.47 2.53
C LEU A 277 0.33 -6.22 3.40
N LEU A 278 0.49 -5.56 4.56
CA LEU A 278 -0.56 -5.16 5.47
C LEU A 278 -0.87 -3.68 5.23
N MET A 279 -2.08 -3.37 4.76
CA MET A 279 -2.44 -2.01 4.36
C MET A 279 -2.29 -0.95 5.46
N PRO A 280 -2.57 -1.23 6.75
CA PRO A 280 -2.36 -0.25 7.82
C PRO A 280 -0.89 0.20 7.97
N PHE A 281 0.06 -0.72 7.76
CA PHE A 281 1.49 -0.40 7.76
C PHE A 281 1.89 0.33 6.46
N TYR A 282 1.38 -0.14 5.31
CA TYR A 282 1.67 0.47 4.01
C TYR A 282 1.18 1.92 3.93
N GLN A 283 -0.01 2.20 4.48
CA GLN A 283 -0.65 3.52 4.52
C GLN A 283 -0.20 4.39 5.69
N GLU A 284 0.71 3.89 6.54
CA GLU A 284 1.26 4.62 7.71
C GLU A 284 0.20 5.00 8.77
N GLU A 285 -0.96 4.32 8.74
CA GLU A 285 -1.97 4.32 9.80
C GLU A 285 -1.41 3.67 11.07
N VAL A 286 -0.45 2.76 10.89
CA VAL A 286 0.33 2.10 11.93
C VAL A 286 1.80 2.38 11.71
N VAL A 287 2.50 2.80 12.78
CA VAL A 287 3.93 3.12 12.73
C VAL A 287 4.67 2.46 13.87
N ILE A 288 5.80 1.82 13.56
CA ILE A 288 6.71 1.26 14.55
C ILE A 288 7.40 2.42 15.28
N THR A 289 7.12 2.56 16.57
CA THR A 289 7.58 3.68 17.41
C THR A 289 8.77 3.30 18.28
N GLU A 290 8.92 2.01 18.61
CA GLU A 290 10.07 1.48 19.33
C GLU A 290 10.63 0.23 18.64
N GLY A 291 11.96 0.05 18.69
CA GLY A 291 12.63 -1.08 18.06
C GLY A 291 12.75 -0.92 16.55
N ARG A 292 12.45 -1.99 15.81
CA ARG A 292 12.56 -2.04 14.34
C ARG A 292 11.47 -2.93 13.73
N ASP A 293 11.34 -2.84 12.42
CA ASP A 293 10.60 -3.85 11.65
C ASP A 293 11.36 -5.19 11.61
N ILE A 294 10.64 -6.25 11.27
CA ILE A 294 11.19 -7.58 10.97
C ILE A 294 11.95 -7.49 9.64
N THR A 295 13.15 -8.06 9.56
CA THR A 295 13.95 -7.98 8.34
C THR A 295 13.45 -8.94 7.27
N GLU A 296 13.81 -8.70 6.01
CA GLU A 296 13.47 -9.58 4.90
C GLU A 296 14.02 -11.01 5.13
N GLU A 297 15.23 -11.14 5.67
CA GLU A 297 15.82 -12.44 6.02
C GLU A 297 15.03 -13.13 7.14
N GLU A 298 14.62 -12.39 8.18
CA GLU A 298 13.81 -12.93 9.27
C GLU A 298 12.43 -13.41 8.79
N TYR A 299 11.82 -12.67 7.84
CA TYR A 299 10.59 -13.08 7.18
C TYR A 299 10.78 -14.39 6.40
N GLN A 300 11.83 -14.45 5.58
CA GLN A 300 12.15 -15.61 4.75
C GLN A 300 12.47 -16.86 5.58
N ASP A 301 13.29 -16.71 6.62
CA ASP A 301 13.73 -17.82 7.49
C ASP A 301 12.67 -18.25 8.50
N GLY A 302 11.60 -17.47 8.69
CA GLY A 302 10.58 -17.76 9.70
C GLY A 302 11.11 -17.58 11.13
N ALA A 303 11.91 -16.53 11.35
CA ALA A 303 12.48 -16.21 12.65
C ALA A 303 11.38 -16.03 13.71
N LYS A 304 11.67 -16.40 14.96
CA LYS A 304 10.73 -16.27 16.08
C LYS A 304 10.77 -14.86 16.65
N VAL A 305 10.37 -13.90 15.82
CA VAL A 305 10.27 -12.48 16.15
C VAL A 305 8.86 -11.98 15.88
N CYS A 306 8.41 -10.96 16.60
CA CYS A 306 7.10 -10.36 16.40
C CYS A 306 7.10 -8.84 16.51
N LEU A 307 6.04 -8.23 15.98
CA LEU A 307 5.66 -6.85 16.26
C LEU A 307 4.36 -6.84 17.07
N ILE A 308 4.28 -5.98 18.07
CA ILE A 308 3.10 -5.85 18.93
C ILE A 308 2.64 -4.40 19.05
N PRO A 309 1.35 -4.12 19.27
CA PRO A 309 0.87 -2.77 19.50
C PRO A 309 1.28 -2.32 20.90
N SER A 310 1.53 -1.02 21.04
CA SER A 310 1.82 -0.37 22.32
C SER A 310 0.75 -0.66 23.40
N THR A 311 -0.51 -0.83 23.01
CA THR A 311 -1.59 -1.19 23.94
C THR A 311 -1.41 -2.59 24.52
N LEU A 312 -0.99 -3.58 23.72
CA LEU A 312 -0.70 -4.93 24.20
C LEU A 312 0.61 -4.95 25.01
N ALA A 313 1.63 -4.22 24.55
CA ALA A 313 2.90 -4.08 25.27
C ALA A 313 2.69 -3.51 26.69
N MET A 314 1.87 -2.46 26.83
CA MET A 314 1.52 -1.90 28.13
C MET A 314 0.73 -2.88 28.99
N LEU A 315 -0.26 -3.58 28.42
CA LEU A 315 -1.09 -4.55 29.13
C LEU A 315 -0.23 -5.68 29.73
N LEU A 316 0.66 -6.25 28.91
CA LEU A 316 1.52 -7.37 29.28
C LEU A 316 2.83 -6.93 29.96
N GLN A 317 3.05 -5.61 30.12
CA GLN A 317 4.27 -5.01 30.66
C GLN A 317 5.54 -5.49 29.93
N LYS A 318 5.48 -5.51 28.60
CA LYS A 318 6.57 -5.96 27.71
C LYS A 318 7.24 -4.79 26.99
N SER A 319 8.53 -4.92 26.75
CA SER A 319 9.36 -4.00 25.98
C SER A 319 10.02 -4.71 24.79
N VAL A 320 10.63 -3.94 23.88
CA VAL A 320 11.45 -4.49 22.79
C VAL A 320 12.57 -5.38 23.36
N GLY A 321 12.75 -6.56 22.76
CA GLY A 321 13.70 -7.60 23.22
C GLY A 321 13.13 -8.58 24.24
N ASP A 322 11.96 -8.31 24.83
CA ASP A 322 11.26 -9.30 25.64
C ASP A 322 10.64 -10.38 24.76
N LYS A 323 10.30 -11.51 25.39
CA LYS A 323 9.61 -12.62 24.72
C LYS A 323 8.11 -12.62 25.02
N LEU A 324 7.34 -12.97 23.99
CA LEU A 324 5.91 -13.21 24.02
C LEU A 324 5.61 -14.65 23.59
N THR A 325 4.97 -15.43 24.46
CA THR A 325 4.48 -16.77 24.12
C THR A 325 3.15 -16.64 23.39
N LEU A 326 3.00 -17.29 22.24
CA LEU A 326 1.77 -17.28 21.46
C LEU A 326 1.23 -18.72 21.29
N PRO A 327 0.26 -19.15 22.12
CA PRO A 327 -0.46 -20.41 21.94
C PRO A 327 -1.55 -20.24 20.87
N LEU A 328 -1.23 -20.59 19.62
CA LEU A 328 -2.13 -20.46 18.47
C LEU A 328 -3.13 -21.63 18.43
N PHE A 329 -4.42 -21.34 18.37
CA PHE A 329 -5.46 -22.38 18.49
C PHE A 329 -6.56 -22.33 17.42
N TYR A 330 -6.70 -21.26 16.64
CA TYR A 330 -7.57 -21.28 15.46
C TYR A 330 -7.02 -20.46 14.29
N ALA A 331 -7.56 -20.68 13.09
CA ALA A 331 -7.30 -19.93 11.87
C ALA A 331 -8.60 -19.46 11.21
N ASN A 332 -8.65 -18.20 10.76
CA ASN A 332 -9.80 -17.63 10.05
C ASN A 332 -9.36 -17.08 8.68
N TYR A 333 -9.84 -17.72 7.60
CA TYR A 333 -9.59 -17.34 6.21
C TYR A 333 -10.70 -16.46 5.61
N ARG A 334 -11.78 -16.21 6.37
CA ARG A 334 -12.95 -15.45 5.89
C ARG A 334 -12.78 -13.96 6.13
N ASP A 335 -12.36 -13.59 7.32
CA ASP A 335 -12.44 -12.22 7.82
C ASP A 335 -11.04 -11.62 7.98
N ALA A 336 -10.93 -10.29 7.92
CA ALA A 336 -9.73 -9.59 8.39
C ALA A 336 -9.73 -9.51 9.94
N PRO A 337 -8.56 -9.33 10.59
CA PRO A 337 -8.50 -9.17 12.05
C PRO A 337 -9.45 -8.09 12.58
N VAL A 338 -9.49 -6.93 11.93
CA VAL A 338 -10.33 -5.78 12.32
C VAL A 338 -11.82 -6.09 12.33
N ASP A 339 -12.29 -7.05 11.52
CA ASP A 339 -13.71 -7.41 11.44
C ASP A 339 -14.19 -8.12 12.71
N ASN A 340 -13.27 -8.80 13.43
CA ASN A 340 -13.58 -9.54 14.67
C ASN A 340 -13.02 -8.88 15.93
N PHE A 341 -11.94 -8.10 15.81
CA PHE A 341 -11.24 -7.45 16.92
C PHE A 341 -11.31 -5.92 16.80
N SER A 342 -12.52 -5.36 16.57
CA SER A 342 -12.69 -3.90 16.47
C SER A 342 -12.95 -3.24 17.82
N THR A 343 -12.60 -1.96 17.93
CA THR A 343 -12.97 -1.11 19.09
C THR A 343 -14.45 -0.69 19.09
N LYS A 344 -15.17 -0.93 17.99
CA LYS A 344 -16.58 -0.51 17.80
C LYS A 344 -17.58 -1.64 18.10
N GLY A 345 -17.10 -2.77 18.60
CA GLY A 345 -17.90 -3.97 18.83
C GLY A 345 -18.05 -4.78 17.55
N SER A 346 -17.67 -6.05 17.63
CA SER A 346 -17.82 -7.03 16.57
C SER A 346 -18.28 -8.35 17.19
N GLY A 347 -19.20 -9.02 16.52
CA GLY A 347 -19.64 -10.37 16.88
C GLY A 347 -18.83 -11.41 16.12
N TYR A 348 -18.50 -12.52 16.77
CA TYR A 348 -17.74 -13.60 16.14
C TYR A 348 -18.69 -14.49 15.33
N GLY A 349 -18.52 -14.48 14.00
CA GLY A 349 -19.33 -15.30 13.09
C GLY A 349 -18.84 -16.75 12.96
N PHE A 350 -18.25 -17.32 14.01
CA PHE A 350 -17.69 -18.67 14.03
C PHE A 350 -17.73 -19.29 15.45
N SER A 351 -17.54 -20.61 15.52
CA SER A 351 -17.58 -21.39 16.77
C SER A 351 -16.19 -21.88 17.16
N PHE A 352 -15.96 -21.99 18.48
CA PHE A 352 -14.76 -22.58 19.07
C PHE A 352 -14.84 -24.10 19.25
N ILE A 353 -15.96 -24.69 18.84
CA ILE A 353 -16.20 -26.13 18.91
C ILE A 353 -15.96 -26.72 17.51
N ASN A 354 -15.08 -27.70 17.41
CA ASN A 354 -14.80 -28.44 16.18
C ASN A 354 -15.91 -29.47 15.86
N ALA A 355 -15.82 -30.12 14.68
CA ALA A 355 -16.84 -31.06 14.24
C ALA A 355 -16.91 -32.34 15.10
N GLN A 356 -15.91 -32.56 15.95
CA GLN A 356 -15.88 -33.65 16.94
C GLN A 356 -16.51 -33.23 18.28
N GLY A 357 -17.04 -32.01 18.38
CA GLY A 357 -17.68 -31.51 19.61
C GLY A 357 -16.69 -31.14 20.70
N GLN A 358 -15.44 -30.83 20.36
CA GLN A 358 -14.37 -30.46 21.29
C GLN A 358 -13.87 -29.03 21.02
N PRO A 359 -13.29 -28.34 22.01
CA PRO A 359 -12.56 -27.11 21.77
C PRO A 359 -11.38 -27.33 20.83
N TYR A 360 -11.01 -26.31 20.06
CA TYR A 360 -9.79 -26.36 19.25
C TYR A 360 -8.55 -26.41 20.13
N SER A 361 -7.68 -27.39 19.89
CA SER A 361 -6.39 -27.52 20.57
C SER A 361 -5.36 -26.54 20.02
N VAL A 362 -4.41 -26.12 20.85
CA VAL A 362 -3.23 -25.35 20.41
C VAL A 362 -2.45 -26.15 19.36
N PHE A 363 -2.30 -25.61 18.16
CA PHE A 363 -1.56 -26.25 17.06
C PHE A 363 -0.09 -25.79 16.99
N SER A 364 0.23 -24.65 17.62
CA SER A 364 1.59 -24.11 17.69
C SER A 364 1.71 -23.23 18.93
N GLU A 365 2.69 -23.52 19.78
CA GLU A 365 3.04 -22.69 20.93
C GLU A 365 4.54 -22.40 20.89
N GLN A 366 4.90 -21.13 20.75
CA GLN A 366 6.29 -20.70 20.56
C GLN A 366 6.52 -19.36 21.25
N GLU A 367 7.77 -19.11 21.66
CA GLU A 367 8.21 -17.80 22.16
C GLU A 367 8.72 -16.94 20.99
N TYR A 368 8.21 -15.72 20.88
CA TYR A 368 8.64 -14.73 19.89
C TYR A 368 9.33 -13.56 20.60
N GLU A 369 10.52 -13.18 20.15
CA GLU A 369 11.18 -11.95 20.60
C GLU A 369 10.52 -10.72 19.97
N ILE A 370 10.18 -9.72 20.78
CA ILE A 370 9.55 -8.48 20.31
C ILE A 370 10.61 -7.63 19.61
N ALA A 371 10.60 -7.62 18.28
CA ALA A 371 11.52 -6.84 17.46
C ALA A 371 11.15 -5.35 17.44
N GLY A 372 9.85 -5.05 17.55
CA GLY A 372 9.35 -3.70 17.53
C GLY A 372 7.96 -3.57 18.16
N ILE A 373 7.68 -2.36 18.63
CA ILE A 373 6.36 -1.97 19.15
C ILE A 373 5.81 -0.87 18.25
N TYR A 374 4.55 -1.00 17.86
CA TYR A 374 3.90 -0.04 16.99
C TYR A 374 2.76 0.72 17.66
N THR A 375 2.51 1.93 17.16
CA THR A 375 1.38 2.78 17.56
C THR A 375 0.37 2.84 16.42
N ILE A 376 -0.90 2.61 16.75
CA ILE A 376 -2.03 2.75 15.85
C ILE A 376 -2.45 4.22 15.87
N LYS A 377 -2.27 4.94 14.77
CA LYS A 377 -2.75 6.32 14.58
C LYS A 377 -4.21 6.32 14.13
N ASP A 378 -4.55 5.41 13.23
CA ASP A 378 -5.89 5.15 12.73
C ASP A 378 -6.10 3.62 12.68
N TYR A 379 -7.29 3.17 13.03
CA TYR A 379 -7.67 1.76 12.92
C TYR A 379 -7.99 1.36 11.48
N GLY A 380 -8.06 2.34 10.56
CA GLY A 380 -8.36 2.14 9.16
C GLY A 380 -9.86 2.04 8.88
N THR A 381 -10.21 1.82 7.62
CA THR A 381 -11.60 1.75 7.17
C THR A 381 -11.95 0.38 6.58
N GLY A 382 -13.07 -0.19 7.05
CA GLY A 382 -13.52 -1.52 6.64
C GLY A 382 -12.46 -2.60 6.91
N SER A 383 -12.46 -3.66 6.09
CA SER A 383 -11.56 -4.81 6.25
C SER A 383 -10.09 -4.51 5.91
N LEU A 384 -9.73 -3.28 5.53
CA LEU A 384 -8.34 -2.85 5.36
C LEU A 384 -7.68 -2.39 6.67
N GLY A 385 -8.45 -2.32 7.76
CA GLY A 385 -7.98 -1.86 9.06
C GLY A 385 -7.13 -2.88 9.83
N ILE A 386 -6.75 -2.49 11.05
CA ILE A 386 -5.98 -3.33 11.99
C ILE A 386 -6.83 -3.75 13.20
N GLY A 387 -6.65 -4.99 13.66
CA GLY A 387 -7.30 -5.51 14.85
C GLY A 387 -6.72 -4.96 16.15
N MET A 388 -7.56 -4.91 17.20
CA MET A 388 -7.12 -4.63 18.56
C MET A 388 -6.17 -5.74 19.02
N TYR A 389 -5.03 -5.34 19.60
CA TYR A 389 -3.98 -6.25 20.08
C TYR A 389 -3.36 -7.16 19.00
N GLU A 390 -3.50 -6.83 17.71
CA GLU A 390 -2.98 -7.65 16.63
C GLU A 390 -1.47 -7.86 16.71
N VAL A 391 -0.99 -9.10 16.62
CA VAL A 391 0.45 -9.39 16.65
C VAL A 391 0.90 -9.80 15.26
N VAL A 392 1.94 -9.17 14.73
CA VAL A 392 2.49 -9.51 13.40
C VAL A 392 3.67 -10.46 13.58
N ILE A 393 3.67 -11.58 12.85
CA ILE A 393 4.76 -12.57 12.85
C ILE A 393 5.17 -12.94 11.42
N PRO A 394 6.38 -13.50 11.21
CA PRO A 394 6.74 -14.10 9.93
C PRO A 394 5.83 -15.27 9.56
N TRP A 395 5.41 -15.33 8.29
CA TRP A 395 4.59 -16.43 7.77
C TRP A 395 5.23 -17.81 8.05
N ASN A 396 6.52 -17.94 7.71
CA ASN A 396 7.27 -19.19 7.89
C ASN A 396 7.59 -19.50 9.36
N ALA A 397 7.27 -18.63 10.32
CA ALA A 397 7.45 -18.93 11.74
C ALA A 397 6.41 -19.93 12.27
N VAL A 398 5.30 -20.15 11.56
CA VAL A 398 4.31 -21.16 11.90
C VAL A 398 4.54 -22.39 11.02
N PRO A 399 4.67 -23.61 11.59
CA PRO A 399 4.89 -24.81 10.79
C PRO A 399 3.77 -25.01 9.76
N GLU A 400 4.16 -25.32 8.52
CA GLU A 400 3.25 -25.48 7.40
C GLU A 400 2.15 -26.50 7.70
N ASN A 401 0.90 -26.17 7.36
CA ASN A 401 -0.28 -27.01 7.56
C ASN A 401 -0.56 -27.44 9.02
N SER A 402 0.08 -26.83 10.02
CA SER A 402 -0.15 -27.16 11.44
C SER A 402 -1.58 -26.86 11.89
N TRP A 403 -2.23 -25.83 11.34
CA TRP A 403 -3.59 -25.41 11.68
C TRP A 403 -4.68 -26.07 10.82
N LYS A 404 -4.36 -27.12 10.05
CA LYS A 404 -5.31 -27.75 9.09
C LYS A 404 -6.62 -28.22 9.73
N ASP A 405 -6.58 -28.59 11.01
CA ASP A 405 -7.72 -29.07 11.79
C ASP A 405 -8.34 -27.95 12.65
N ASN A 406 -7.87 -26.70 12.51
CA ASN A 406 -8.19 -25.56 13.37
C ASN A 406 -8.82 -24.39 12.61
N ILE A 407 -9.39 -24.63 11.43
CA ILE A 407 -9.95 -23.58 10.58
C ILE A 407 -11.41 -23.33 10.98
N VAL A 408 -11.69 -22.20 11.62
CA VAL A 408 -13.02 -21.86 12.16
C VAL A 408 -13.92 -21.17 11.15
N ALA A 409 -13.34 -20.55 10.13
CA ALA A 409 -14.06 -19.89 9.06
C ALA A 409 -13.22 -19.86 7.79
N TYR A 410 -13.86 -20.11 6.65
CA TYR A 410 -13.25 -20.02 5.35
C TYR A 410 -14.10 -19.15 4.43
N GLY A 411 -13.48 -18.18 3.78
CA GLY A 411 -14.15 -17.27 2.87
C GLY A 411 -13.41 -17.09 1.55
N ARG A 412 -13.93 -16.17 0.76
CA ARG A 412 -13.33 -15.76 -0.51
C ARG A 412 -12.21 -14.75 -0.24
N MET A 413 -11.40 -14.47 -1.26
CA MET A 413 -10.42 -13.40 -1.21
C MET A 413 -11.10 -12.06 -0.93
N GLN A 414 -10.60 -11.36 0.08
CA GLN A 414 -11.02 -10.01 0.47
C GLN A 414 -9.81 -9.08 0.46
N VAL A 415 -10.07 -7.78 0.30
CA VAL A 415 -9.03 -6.75 0.29
C VAL A 415 -8.12 -6.79 1.52
N GLY A 416 -8.66 -7.20 2.67
CA GLY A 416 -7.94 -7.26 3.96
C GLY A 416 -7.05 -8.47 4.14
N ASN A 417 -7.35 -9.59 3.47
CA ASN A 417 -6.66 -10.86 3.68
C ASN A 417 -5.84 -11.33 2.47
N THR A 418 -6.03 -10.71 1.30
CA THR A 418 -5.35 -11.11 0.07
C THR A 418 -4.60 -9.94 -0.56
N SER A 419 -3.27 -10.02 -0.55
CA SER A 419 -2.41 -9.02 -1.19
C SER A 419 -1.09 -9.61 -1.70
N PHE A 420 -0.43 -8.87 -2.59
CA PHE A 420 0.85 -9.20 -3.21
C PHE A 420 1.66 -7.93 -3.52
N GLN A 421 2.93 -8.10 -3.89
CA GLN A 421 3.79 -6.99 -4.32
C GLN A 421 4.35 -7.25 -5.71
N ILE A 422 4.31 -6.23 -6.57
CA ILE A 422 4.96 -6.22 -7.89
C ILE A 422 6.04 -5.13 -7.97
N PRO A 423 6.97 -5.22 -8.92
CA PRO A 423 7.95 -4.17 -9.17
C PRO A 423 7.27 -2.85 -9.53
N ASN A 424 7.88 -1.74 -9.12
CA ASN A 424 7.30 -0.43 -9.41
C ASN A 424 7.20 -0.18 -10.92
N GLY A 425 6.04 0.33 -11.35
CA GLY A 425 5.82 0.72 -12.74
C GLY A 425 5.59 -0.43 -13.73
N THR A 426 5.27 -1.62 -13.24
CA THR A 426 4.84 -2.78 -14.06
C THR A 426 3.33 -3.03 -14.03
N ILE A 427 2.53 -2.14 -13.41
CA ILE A 427 1.06 -2.27 -13.28
C ILE A 427 0.40 -2.55 -14.65
N GLN A 428 0.74 -1.78 -15.68
CA GLN A 428 0.16 -1.96 -17.02
C GLN A 428 0.49 -3.34 -17.62
N GLN A 429 1.75 -3.76 -17.51
CA GLN A 429 2.18 -5.09 -17.98
C GLN A 429 1.46 -6.20 -17.21
N TYR A 430 1.31 -6.04 -15.89
CA TYR A 430 0.55 -6.98 -15.07
C TYR A 430 -0.91 -7.06 -15.55
N GLN A 431 -1.58 -5.93 -15.74
CA GLN A 431 -2.98 -5.87 -16.18
C GLN A 431 -3.16 -6.54 -17.55
N GLU A 432 -2.27 -6.27 -18.52
CA GLU A 432 -2.31 -6.91 -19.84
C GLU A 432 -2.11 -8.44 -19.77
N LEU A 433 -1.30 -8.94 -18.83
CA LEU A 433 -1.13 -10.37 -18.61
C LEU A 433 -2.32 -10.98 -17.87
N TRP A 434 -2.88 -10.26 -16.89
CA TRP A 434 -4.05 -10.66 -16.13
C TRP A 434 -5.29 -10.81 -17.02
N GLU A 435 -5.53 -9.83 -17.91
CA GLU A 435 -6.64 -9.89 -18.86
C GLU A 435 -6.55 -11.10 -19.79
N LYS A 436 -5.34 -11.55 -20.14
CA LYS A 436 -5.12 -12.76 -20.95
C LYS A 436 -5.43 -14.05 -20.20
N GLN A 437 -5.35 -14.07 -18.87
CA GLN A 437 -5.76 -15.23 -18.08
C GLN A 437 -7.27 -15.48 -18.18
N GLY A 438 -8.06 -14.44 -18.46
CA GLY A 438 -9.52 -14.56 -18.66
C GLY A 438 -10.30 -14.88 -17.39
N VAL A 439 -9.68 -14.73 -16.21
CA VAL A 439 -10.34 -14.91 -14.91
C VAL A 439 -11.29 -13.75 -14.67
N LYS A 440 -12.55 -14.06 -14.39
CA LYS A 440 -13.62 -13.09 -14.11
C LYS A 440 -13.92 -13.06 -12.62
N ASP A 441 -14.67 -12.05 -12.19
CA ASP A 441 -15.18 -11.90 -10.82
C ASP A 441 -14.10 -11.68 -9.74
N LEU A 442 -12.87 -11.33 -10.14
CA LEU A 442 -11.82 -10.84 -9.25
C LEU A 442 -11.49 -9.40 -9.58
N LYS A 443 -11.53 -8.55 -8.56
CA LYS A 443 -11.14 -7.16 -8.62
C LYS A 443 -9.78 -7.01 -7.97
N ILE A 444 -8.81 -6.53 -8.75
CA ILE A 444 -7.45 -6.23 -8.27
C ILE A 444 -7.30 -4.72 -8.16
N THR A 445 -6.90 -4.22 -7.00
CA THR A 445 -6.65 -2.80 -6.75
C THR A 445 -5.16 -2.59 -6.48
N PHE A 446 -4.53 -1.68 -7.24
CA PHE A 446 -3.12 -1.35 -7.09
C PHE A 446 -2.91 -0.06 -6.31
N TYR A 447 -1.94 -0.08 -5.40
CA TYR A 447 -1.48 1.05 -4.62
C TYR A 447 0.02 1.22 -4.87
N ASP A 448 0.43 2.36 -5.43
CA ASP A 448 1.83 2.65 -5.78
C ASP A 448 2.35 3.96 -5.18
N LYS A 449 1.61 4.52 -4.20
CA LYS A 449 1.83 5.85 -3.59
C LYS A 449 2.05 6.98 -4.61
N GLY A 450 1.50 6.87 -5.84
CA GLY A 450 1.65 7.89 -6.89
C GLY A 450 2.90 7.73 -7.77
N TYR A 451 3.63 6.62 -7.64
CA TYR A 451 4.82 6.32 -8.46
C TYR A 451 4.55 6.47 -9.96
N THR A 452 3.43 5.96 -10.47
CA THR A 452 3.09 6.01 -11.90
C THR A 452 2.95 7.45 -12.39
N GLN A 453 2.26 8.30 -11.63
CA GLN A 453 2.08 9.71 -11.97
C GLN A 453 3.42 10.46 -11.96
N LEU A 454 4.24 10.20 -10.94
CA LEU A 454 5.56 10.78 -10.78
C LEU A 454 6.54 10.33 -11.88
N ARG A 455 6.51 9.05 -12.29
CA ARG A 455 7.35 8.51 -13.36
C ARG A 455 7.04 9.17 -14.69
N GLU A 456 5.75 9.32 -15.04
CA GLU A 456 5.35 9.99 -16.28
C GLU A 456 5.86 11.44 -16.33
N GLY A 457 5.79 12.16 -15.20
CA GLY A 457 6.36 13.50 -15.04
C GLY A 457 7.88 13.53 -15.24
N ILE A 458 8.61 12.55 -14.72
CA ILE A 458 10.06 12.44 -14.94
C ILE A 458 10.40 12.10 -16.39
N GLU A 459 9.65 11.21 -17.04
CA GLU A 459 9.87 10.84 -18.44
C GLU A 459 9.66 12.03 -19.39
N LYS A 460 8.60 12.82 -19.16
CA LYS A 460 8.38 14.09 -19.89
C LYS A 460 9.56 15.05 -19.73
N ARG A 461 10.10 15.19 -18.50
CA ARG A 461 11.31 15.99 -18.24
C ARG A 461 12.54 15.42 -18.94
N LYS A 462 12.71 14.10 -18.97
CA LYS A 462 13.80 13.42 -19.67
C LYS A 462 13.73 13.69 -21.18
N MET A 463 12.55 13.64 -21.78
CA MET A 463 12.35 14.00 -23.20
C MET A 463 12.71 15.47 -23.47
N MET A 464 12.23 16.42 -22.66
CA MET A 464 12.61 17.84 -22.81
C MET A 464 14.12 18.05 -22.66
N SER A 465 14.75 17.38 -21.70
CA SER A 465 16.20 17.48 -21.48
C SER A 465 17.01 16.99 -22.69
N TRP A 466 16.56 15.93 -23.34
CA TRP A 466 17.14 15.42 -24.58
C TRP A 466 17.01 16.43 -25.73
N ILE A 467 15.83 17.06 -25.88
CA ILE A 467 15.61 18.10 -26.89
C ILE A 467 16.58 19.27 -26.68
N PHE A 468 16.78 19.75 -25.45
CA PHE A 468 17.75 20.81 -25.15
C PHE A 468 19.19 20.40 -25.43
N LEU A 469 19.59 19.16 -25.09
CA LEU A 469 20.93 18.66 -25.38
C LEU A 469 21.22 18.58 -26.88
N VAL A 470 20.33 17.97 -27.65
CA VAL A 470 20.49 17.81 -29.10
C VAL A 470 20.46 19.17 -29.79
N SER A 471 19.48 20.02 -29.47
CA SER A 471 19.39 21.37 -30.06
C SER A 471 20.60 22.22 -29.72
N GLY A 472 21.05 22.22 -28.46
CA GLY A 472 22.25 22.92 -28.02
C GLY A 472 23.51 22.44 -28.74
N GLY A 473 23.68 21.12 -28.90
CA GLY A 473 24.84 20.53 -29.58
C GLY A 473 24.87 20.81 -31.09
N VAL A 474 23.73 20.64 -31.78
CA VAL A 474 23.61 20.95 -33.21
C VAL A 474 23.82 22.44 -33.46
N MET A 475 23.26 23.29 -32.60
CA MET A 475 23.46 24.74 -32.64
C MET A 475 24.95 25.10 -32.45
N ALA A 476 25.63 24.52 -31.45
CA ALA A 476 27.07 24.72 -31.25
C ALA A 476 27.87 24.36 -32.51
N LEU A 477 27.61 23.20 -33.09
CA LEU A 477 28.32 22.73 -34.29
C LEU A 477 28.15 23.72 -35.45
N MET A 478 26.90 24.12 -35.75
CA MET A 478 26.61 25.05 -36.84
C MET A 478 27.24 26.42 -36.61
N ILE A 479 27.13 26.97 -35.40
CA ILE A 479 27.76 28.25 -35.04
C ILE A 479 29.27 28.16 -35.21
N LEU A 480 29.90 27.11 -34.68
CA LEU A 480 31.35 26.95 -34.75
C LEU A 480 31.84 26.80 -36.18
N LEU A 481 31.16 26.04 -37.04
CA LEU A 481 31.51 25.92 -38.46
C LEU A 481 31.32 27.25 -39.20
N PHE A 482 30.15 27.89 -39.05
CA PHE A 482 29.82 29.14 -39.72
C PHE A 482 30.76 30.28 -39.31
N PHE A 483 30.95 30.50 -38.01
CA PHE A 483 31.79 31.58 -37.52
C PHE A 483 33.28 31.28 -37.68
N SER A 484 33.73 30.02 -37.59
CA SER A 484 35.12 29.69 -37.94
C SER A 484 35.37 30.01 -39.42
N SER A 485 34.47 29.60 -40.32
CA SER A 485 34.54 29.96 -41.74
C SER A 485 34.55 31.47 -41.94
N MET A 486 33.59 32.20 -41.34
CA MET A 486 33.44 33.63 -41.54
C MET A 486 34.59 34.46 -40.96
N PHE A 487 35.03 34.18 -39.72
CA PHE A 487 36.14 34.91 -39.09
C PHE A 487 37.48 34.62 -39.75
N ILE A 488 37.72 33.38 -40.18
CA ILE A 488 39.00 33.00 -40.80
C ILE A 488 39.05 33.48 -42.26
N THR A 489 37.95 33.42 -43.00
CA THR A 489 37.86 33.95 -44.37
C THR A 489 37.94 35.48 -44.39
N GLY A 490 37.21 36.16 -43.50
CA GLY A 490 37.26 37.62 -43.36
C GLY A 490 38.58 38.18 -42.81
N GLN A 491 39.61 37.35 -42.64
CA GLN A 491 40.96 37.74 -42.22
C GLN A 491 42.05 37.29 -43.21
N GLN A 492 41.68 36.74 -44.38
CA GLN A 492 42.65 36.24 -45.37
C GLN A 492 43.61 37.34 -45.86
N GLU A 493 43.12 38.55 -46.14
CA GLU A 493 43.95 39.72 -46.51
C GLU A 493 45.00 40.02 -45.44
N ARG A 494 44.57 40.11 -44.18
CA ARG A 494 45.46 40.39 -43.07
C ARG A 494 46.48 39.27 -42.87
N ILE A 495 46.05 38.01 -42.97
CA ILE A 495 46.96 36.85 -42.89
C ILE A 495 48.01 36.94 -44.00
N ALA A 496 47.62 37.32 -45.22
CA ALA A 496 48.52 37.48 -46.35
C ALA A 496 49.52 38.63 -46.12
N VAL A 497 49.04 39.82 -45.73
CA VAL A 497 49.87 40.99 -45.42
C VAL A 497 50.84 40.71 -44.26
N GLU A 498 50.37 40.12 -43.16
CA GLU A 498 51.23 39.76 -42.02
C GLU A 498 52.28 38.71 -42.40
N ARG A 499 51.95 37.75 -43.28
CA ARG A 499 52.92 36.77 -43.81
C ARG A 499 53.95 37.40 -44.74
N LEU A 500 53.55 38.38 -45.57
CA LEU A 500 54.48 39.15 -46.41
C LEU A 500 55.42 40.04 -45.59
N LEU A 501 54.95 40.54 -44.43
CA LEU A 501 55.74 41.29 -43.46
C LEU A 501 56.61 40.40 -42.54
N GLY A 502 56.77 39.11 -42.85
CA GLY A 502 57.68 38.19 -42.17
C GLY A 502 57.10 37.44 -40.97
N ARG A 503 55.79 37.48 -40.73
CA ARG A 503 55.15 36.76 -39.62
C ARG A 503 54.96 35.27 -39.97
N THR A 504 55.26 34.38 -39.02
CA THR A 504 55.14 32.92 -39.24
C THR A 504 53.68 32.44 -39.24
N LYS A 505 53.40 31.32 -39.92
CA LYS A 505 52.06 30.69 -39.94
C LYS A 505 51.48 30.45 -38.54
N GLY A 506 52.33 30.04 -37.59
CA GLY A 506 51.93 29.79 -36.20
C GLY A 506 51.55 31.06 -35.43
N GLN A 507 52.24 32.17 -35.69
CA GLN A 507 51.93 33.46 -35.04
C GLN A 507 50.60 34.05 -35.55
N CYS A 508 50.31 33.93 -36.85
CA CYS A 508 49.02 34.35 -37.40
C CYS A 508 47.87 33.48 -36.87
N SER A 509 48.07 32.15 -36.82
CA SER A 509 47.10 31.20 -36.26
C SER A 509 46.73 31.55 -34.81
N ARG A 510 47.73 31.73 -33.94
CA ARG A 510 47.52 32.08 -32.54
C ARG A 510 46.78 33.40 -32.36
N SER A 511 47.07 34.42 -33.17
CA SER A 511 46.41 35.73 -33.06
C SER A 511 44.90 35.68 -33.32
N ILE A 512 44.45 34.83 -34.25
CA ILE A 512 43.04 34.73 -34.65
C ILE A 512 42.29 33.75 -33.74
N LEU A 513 42.88 32.57 -33.49
CA LEU A 513 42.29 31.58 -32.59
C LEU A 513 42.06 32.15 -31.20
N THR A 514 42.98 32.98 -30.67
CA THR A 514 42.80 33.60 -29.35
C THR A 514 41.53 34.46 -29.29
N GLY A 515 41.19 35.20 -30.35
CA GLY A 515 39.99 36.04 -30.38
C GLY A 515 38.70 35.23 -30.39
N ILE A 516 38.66 34.17 -31.21
CA ILE A 516 37.52 33.24 -31.26
C ILE A 516 37.35 32.53 -29.91
N LEU A 517 38.45 32.06 -29.31
CA LEU A 517 38.43 31.34 -28.03
C LEU A 517 38.01 32.23 -26.86
N VAL A 518 38.40 33.50 -26.82
CA VAL A 518 37.97 34.44 -25.77
C VAL A 518 36.46 34.67 -25.85
N LEU A 519 35.92 34.86 -27.06
CA LEU A 519 34.47 35.01 -27.25
C LEU A 519 33.72 33.72 -26.92
N ALA A 520 34.23 32.58 -27.37
CA ALA A 520 33.65 31.28 -27.07
C ALA A 520 33.64 31.03 -25.56
N ALA A 521 34.76 31.28 -24.87
CA ALA A 521 34.87 31.14 -23.43
C ALA A 521 33.89 32.05 -22.68
N ALA A 522 33.81 33.33 -23.04
CA ALA A 522 32.89 34.26 -22.41
C ALA A 522 31.41 33.84 -22.60
N GLY A 523 31.04 33.45 -23.83
CA GLY A 523 29.70 32.96 -24.14
C GLY A 523 29.37 31.67 -23.40
N SER A 524 30.27 30.69 -23.44
CA SER A 524 30.11 29.40 -22.77
C SER A 524 29.99 29.54 -21.25
N ILE A 525 30.81 30.39 -20.61
CA ILE A 525 30.73 30.61 -19.15
C ILE A 525 29.37 31.20 -18.78
N LEU A 526 28.94 32.28 -19.45
CA LEU A 526 27.68 32.94 -19.12
C LEU A 526 26.47 32.06 -19.43
N GLY A 527 26.48 31.35 -20.56
CA GLY A 527 25.44 30.40 -20.93
C GLY A 527 25.33 29.25 -19.94
N SER A 528 26.45 28.64 -19.53
CA SER A 528 26.47 27.57 -18.53
C SER A 528 25.92 28.03 -17.17
N ILE A 529 26.30 29.23 -16.70
CA ILE A 529 25.78 29.80 -15.45
C ILE A 529 24.27 30.03 -15.55
N ALA A 530 23.80 30.61 -16.67
CA ALA A 530 22.38 30.85 -16.89
C ALA A 530 21.59 29.53 -16.96
N GLY A 531 22.12 28.50 -17.62
CA GLY A 531 21.50 27.18 -17.73
C GLY A 531 21.40 26.47 -16.38
N TRP A 532 22.45 26.55 -15.56
CA TRP A 532 22.43 26.03 -14.19
C TRP A 532 21.36 26.73 -13.33
N LYS A 533 21.31 28.07 -13.35
CA LYS A 533 20.29 28.83 -12.60
C LYS A 533 18.87 28.53 -13.08
N ALA A 534 18.65 28.46 -14.39
CA ALA A 534 17.36 28.13 -14.97
C ALA A 534 16.91 26.72 -14.58
N THR A 535 17.84 25.76 -14.50
CA THR A 535 17.54 24.41 -13.99
C THR A 535 17.08 24.46 -12.55
N GLY A 536 17.79 25.19 -11.68
CA GLY A 536 17.38 25.35 -10.27
C GLY A 536 16.01 26.02 -10.11
N ALA A 537 15.68 27.00 -10.96
CA ALA A 537 14.36 27.62 -10.96
C ALA A 537 13.26 26.68 -11.46
N ALA A 538 13.55 25.88 -12.50
CA ALA A 538 12.62 24.88 -13.04
C ALA A 538 12.33 23.76 -12.03
N ALA A 539 13.35 23.31 -11.30
CA ALA A 539 13.21 22.31 -10.23
C ALA A 539 12.24 22.80 -9.14
N LYS A 540 12.49 23.99 -8.57
CA LYS A 540 11.62 24.57 -7.54
C LYS A 540 10.16 24.75 -7.97
N LYS A 541 9.93 25.07 -9.24
CA LYS A 541 8.58 25.21 -9.79
C LYS A 541 7.89 23.87 -9.99
N ALA A 542 8.66 22.83 -10.34
CA ALA A 542 8.14 21.48 -10.47
C ALA A 542 7.76 20.94 -9.08
N ASP A 543 8.60 21.16 -8.07
CA ASP A 543 8.31 20.74 -6.68
C ASP A 543 7.00 21.36 -6.19
N ALA A 544 6.80 22.66 -6.40
CA ALA A 544 5.58 23.37 -6.02
C ALA A 544 4.32 22.97 -6.81
N ALA A 545 4.47 22.28 -7.96
CA ALA A 545 3.35 21.78 -8.77
C ALA A 545 3.11 20.28 -8.57
N THR A 546 4.08 19.53 -8.04
CA THR A 546 3.90 18.16 -7.55
C THR A 546 3.28 18.12 -6.16
N VAL A 547 3.38 19.22 -5.39
CA VAL A 547 2.40 19.49 -4.35
C VAL A 547 1.06 19.73 -5.07
N PHE A 548 0.07 18.88 -4.84
CA PHE A 548 -1.35 18.94 -5.24
C PHE A 548 -1.82 18.17 -6.49
N ASP A 549 -2.61 17.11 -6.25
CA ASP A 549 -4.05 17.01 -6.63
C ASP A 549 -4.72 15.86 -5.85
N THR A 550 -5.37 16.17 -4.72
CA THR A 550 -6.06 15.19 -3.85
C THR A 550 -7.44 14.78 -4.39
N SER A 551 -7.80 15.19 -5.63
CA SER A 551 -9.15 15.01 -6.18
C SER A 551 -9.45 13.62 -6.75
N TYR A 552 -8.47 12.71 -6.82
CA TYR A 552 -8.65 11.37 -7.40
C TYR A 552 -8.30 10.19 -6.49
N SER A 553 -7.89 10.41 -5.24
CA SER A 553 -7.82 9.34 -4.25
C SER A 553 -9.17 9.19 -3.57
N ASN A 554 -9.90 8.11 -3.87
CA ASN A 554 -11.14 7.73 -3.17
C ASN A 554 -10.90 7.26 -1.71
N VAL A 555 -9.79 7.67 -1.11
CA VAL A 555 -9.47 7.52 0.30
C VAL A 555 -9.09 8.91 0.77
N THR A 556 -9.76 9.38 1.82
CA THR A 556 -9.46 10.61 2.53
C THR A 556 -8.08 10.48 3.19
N THR A 557 -7.00 10.59 2.40
CA THR A 557 -5.65 10.49 2.93
C THR A 557 -5.21 11.84 3.44
N ASN A 558 -4.98 11.91 4.75
CA ASN A 558 -4.14 12.91 5.38
C ASN A 558 -2.81 13.03 4.62
N ASP A 559 -2.36 14.26 4.49
CA ASP A 559 -1.09 14.68 3.90
C ASP A 559 0.06 13.74 4.28
N THR A 560 0.43 12.86 3.36
CA THR A 560 1.74 12.19 3.39
C THR A 560 2.46 12.59 2.13
N GLU A 561 2.95 13.84 2.16
CA GLU A 561 4.03 14.28 1.31
C GLU A 561 5.22 13.37 1.61
N ALA A 562 5.54 12.44 0.70
CA ALA A 562 6.86 11.86 0.72
C ALA A 562 7.84 13.04 0.55
N ASP A 563 8.67 13.30 1.55
CA ASP A 563 9.78 14.27 1.50
C ASP A 563 10.79 13.78 0.44
N ILE A 564 10.44 13.99 -0.82
CA ILE A 564 11.27 13.64 -1.96
C ILE A 564 12.33 14.72 -2.07
N GLU A 565 13.54 14.40 -1.61
CA GLU A 565 14.70 15.27 -1.80
C GLU A 565 15.16 15.23 -3.26
N TRP A 566 14.67 16.18 -4.06
CA TRP A 566 15.04 16.29 -5.47
C TRP A 566 16.52 16.66 -5.62
N ALA A 567 17.22 15.93 -6.49
CA ALA A 567 18.64 16.16 -6.75
C ALA A 567 18.91 17.62 -7.19
N SER A 568 19.89 18.27 -6.59
CA SER A 568 20.27 19.64 -6.96
C SER A 568 21.04 19.71 -8.30
N PRO A 569 20.95 20.82 -9.05
CA PRO A 569 21.68 20.96 -10.31
C PRO A 569 23.20 20.99 -10.09
N SER A 570 23.93 20.21 -10.87
CA SER A 570 25.38 20.03 -10.78
C SER A 570 26.16 21.20 -11.38
N ILE A 571 26.98 21.84 -10.56
CA ILE A 571 27.94 22.85 -11.02
C ILE A 571 29.00 22.19 -11.91
N ALA A 572 29.49 21.00 -11.55
CA ALA A 572 30.51 20.27 -12.30
C ALA A 572 30.05 19.95 -13.72
N LEU A 573 28.78 19.55 -13.89
CA LEU A 573 28.22 19.28 -15.21
C LEU A 573 28.15 20.54 -16.07
N SER A 574 27.74 21.66 -15.49
CA SER A 574 27.66 22.97 -16.15
C SER A 574 29.04 23.50 -16.55
N VAL A 575 30.07 23.26 -15.72
CA VAL A 575 31.46 23.56 -16.04
C VAL A 575 31.96 22.63 -17.16
N GLY A 576 31.61 21.35 -17.10
CA GLY A 576 31.96 20.36 -18.12
C GLY A 576 31.40 20.69 -19.50
N THR A 577 30.13 21.11 -19.60
CA THR A 577 29.53 21.53 -20.87
C THR A 577 30.20 22.79 -21.44
N GLY A 578 30.48 23.78 -20.59
CA GLY A 578 31.19 24.99 -20.99
C GLY A 578 32.61 24.70 -21.47
N GLY A 579 33.36 23.86 -20.74
CA GLY A 579 34.69 23.41 -21.14
C GLY A 579 34.69 22.61 -22.44
N GLY A 580 33.69 21.73 -22.62
CA GLY A 580 33.49 20.95 -23.83
C GLY A 580 33.26 21.84 -25.07
N LEU A 581 32.47 22.90 -24.94
CA LEU A 581 32.26 23.87 -26.02
C LEU A 581 33.52 24.65 -26.38
N ILE A 582 34.31 25.07 -25.39
CA ILE A 582 35.59 25.76 -25.62
C ILE A 582 36.57 24.83 -26.35
N LEU A 583 36.62 23.55 -25.94
CA LEU A 583 37.44 22.54 -26.60
C LEU A 583 36.98 22.29 -28.05
N ALA A 584 35.68 22.16 -28.28
CA ALA A 584 35.10 22.02 -29.61
C ALA A 584 35.42 23.25 -30.49
N ALA A 585 35.32 24.46 -29.94
CA ALA A 585 35.70 25.69 -30.62
C ALA A 585 37.18 25.67 -31.03
N PHE A 586 38.06 25.27 -30.11
CA PHE A 586 39.49 25.14 -30.39
C PHE A 586 39.77 24.15 -31.53
N ILE A 587 39.17 22.96 -31.49
CA ILE A 587 39.38 21.91 -32.50
C ILE A 587 38.86 22.38 -33.87
N ILE A 588 37.60 22.81 -33.95
CA ILE A 588 36.96 23.19 -35.22
C ILE A 588 37.67 24.39 -35.84
N SER A 589 37.92 25.45 -35.07
CA SER A 589 38.62 26.62 -35.59
C SER A 589 40.07 26.31 -35.97
N SER A 590 40.77 25.43 -35.26
CA SER A 590 42.14 25.02 -35.60
C SER A 590 42.19 24.20 -36.89
N CYS A 591 41.23 23.30 -37.12
CA CYS A 591 41.12 22.55 -38.37
C CYS A 591 40.90 23.49 -39.56
N TYR A 592 39.93 24.40 -39.47
CA TYR A 592 39.66 25.42 -40.48
C TYR A 592 40.88 26.34 -40.72
N MET A 593 41.57 26.74 -39.65
CA MET A 593 42.76 27.58 -39.73
C MET A 593 43.92 26.86 -40.42
N LYS A 594 44.15 25.58 -40.10
CA LYS A 594 45.18 24.74 -40.73
C LYS A 594 44.95 24.62 -42.23
N GLU A 595 43.71 24.44 -42.66
CA GLU A 595 43.36 24.37 -44.07
C GLU A 595 43.59 25.70 -44.79
N ASN A 596 43.22 26.83 -44.17
CA ASN A 596 43.43 28.16 -44.75
C ASN A 596 44.94 28.51 -44.84
N LEU A 597 45.76 28.16 -43.85
CA LEU A 597 47.21 28.40 -43.84
C LEU A 597 48.03 27.55 -44.82
N LYS A 598 47.42 26.55 -45.48
CA LYS A 598 48.05 25.82 -46.60
C LYS A 598 48.17 26.69 -47.86
N LYS A 599 47.29 27.68 -48.04
CA LYS A 599 47.27 28.57 -49.20
C LYS A 599 48.48 29.52 -49.19
N GLU A 600 48.97 29.88 -50.38
CA GLU A 600 50.05 30.86 -50.51
C GLU A 600 49.57 32.30 -50.30
N PRO A 601 50.42 33.23 -49.84
CA PRO A 601 50.02 34.63 -49.59
C PRO A 601 49.40 35.32 -50.81
N LEU A 602 49.91 35.05 -52.01
CA LEU A 602 49.39 35.59 -53.27
C LEU A 602 48.03 34.99 -53.64
N GLN A 603 47.80 33.70 -53.37
CA GLN A 603 46.49 33.05 -53.57
C GLN A 603 45.42 33.52 -52.57
N LEU A 604 45.84 34.00 -51.39
CA LEU A 604 44.95 34.59 -50.39
C LEU A 604 44.56 36.03 -50.76
N LEU A 605 45.40 36.75 -51.52
CA LEU A 605 45.14 38.10 -52.03
C LEU A 605 44.36 38.07 -53.36
N GLY A 606 44.71 37.17 -54.28
CA GLY A 606 44.10 37.10 -55.62
C GLY A 606 42.66 36.59 -55.66
N LYS A 607 42.12 36.06 -54.55
CA LYS A 607 40.70 35.66 -54.46
C LYS A 607 39.72 36.83 -54.26
N ILE A 608 40.22 38.06 -54.17
CA ILE A 608 39.42 39.26 -53.94
C ILE A 608 39.18 40.05 -55.25
N GLU A 609 39.93 39.76 -56.33
CA GLU A 609 39.71 40.42 -57.62
C GLU A 609 38.52 39.86 -58.41
N ASP A 610 37.92 38.73 -57.98
CA ASP A 610 36.78 38.07 -58.66
C ASP A 610 35.48 38.03 -57.80
N VAL A 611 35.17 39.09 -57.03
CA VAL A 611 33.83 39.29 -56.42
C VAL A 611 33.25 40.64 -56.81
#